data_AF-A0A7J7K8F9-F1
#
_entry.id   AF-A0A7J7K8F9-F1
#
_cell.length_a   1.000
_cell.length_b   1.000
_cell.length_c   1.000
_cell.angle_alpha   90.00
_cell.angle_beta   90.00
_cell.angle_gamma   90.00
#
_symmetry.space_group_name_H-M   'P 1'
#
loop_
_entity.id
_entity.type
_entity.pdbx_description
1 polymer ?
#
loop_
_entity_poly.entity_id
_entity_poly.type
_entity_poly.pdbx_seq_one_letter_code
_entity_poly.pdbx_strand_id
1 'polypeptide(L)'
;MHGNGTYFAKNSSYSANSKYSQPDARGHRYIIQTRVITGDWTKGAQGMKAAPYKKNSPTEQYDSVVDDVQSPTIFVVFHDTAAYPEYIIKFM
;
A
#
# COMPACT_ATOMS: atom_id res chain seq x y z
N MET A 1 -4.40 5.43 -10.67
CA MET A 1 -4.11 4.73 -9.39
C MET A 1 -3.57 3.33 -9.72
N HIS A 2 -2.73 2.74 -8.86
CA HIS A 2 -1.84 1.62 -9.19
C HIS A 2 -2.47 0.22 -9.05
N GLY A 3 -3.76 0.14 -8.78
CA GLY A 3 -4.52 -1.10 -8.62
C GLY A 3 -5.70 -0.93 -7.65
N ASN A 4 -6.57 -1.91 -7.59
CA ASN A 4 -7.70 -1.98 -6.67
C ASN A 4 -7.32 -2.88 -5.49
N GLY A 5 -6.45 -2.35 -4.61
CA GLY A 5 -5.98 -3.03 -3.41
C GLY A 5 -5.76 -2.02 -2.27
N THR A 6 -5.11 -2.46 -1.20
CA THR A 6 -4.80 -1.62 -0.04
C THR A 6 -3.46 -0.94 -0.24
N TYR A 7 -3.42 0.38 -0.05
CA TYR A 7 -2.26 1.22 -0.31
C TYR A 7 -1.48 1.50 0.97
N PHE A 8 -0.16 1.32 0.92
CA PHE A 8 0.77 1.58 2.02
C PHE A 8 1.87 2.51 1.55
N ALA A 9 2.03 3.65 2.22
CA ALA A 9 3.07 4.61 1.91
C ALA A 9 4.34 4.37 2.73
N LYS A 10 5.49 4.52 2.09
CA LYS A 10 6.81 4.46 2.75
C LYS A 10 7.02 5.64 3.71
N ASN A 11 6.56 6.83 3.32
CA ASN A 11 6.69 8.05 4.09
C ASN A 11 5.37 8.38 4.80
N SER A 12 5.42 8.60 6.11
CA SER A 12 4.24 8.93 6.92
C SER A 12 3.58 10.24 6.48
N SER A 13 4.34 11.20 5.93
CA SER A 13 3.81 12.46 5.41
C SER A 13 2.76 12.27 4.31
N TYR A 14 2.89 11.20 3.50
CA TYR A 14 1.90 10.86 2.48
C TYR A 14 0.59 10.39 3.14
N SER A 15 0.67 9.44 4.08
CA SER A 15 -0.50 8.95 4.83
C SER A 15 -1.11 10.04 5.71
N ALA A 16 -0.31 10.99 6.17
CA ALA A 16 -0.73 12.15 6.95
C ALA A 16 -1.32 13.28 6.08
N ASN A 17 -1.59 13.08 4.79
CA ASN A 17 -2.39 14.00 3.99
C ASN A 17 -3.88 13.91 4.39
N SER A 18 -4.59 15.03 4.44
CA SER A 18 -6.01 15.05 4.86
C SER A 18 -6.94 14.24 3.95
N LYS A 19 -6.51 13.91 2.73
CA LYS A 19 -7.21 12.97 1.86
C LYS A 19 -7.28 11.55 2.44
N TYR A 20 -6.27 11.13 3.19
CA TYR A 20 -6.12 9.76 3.69
C TYR A 20 -6.34 9.66 5.20
N SER A 21 -5.80 10.60 5.98
CA SER A 21 -6.05 10.73 7.42
C SER A 21 -6.91 11.96 7.69
N GLN A 22 -8.20 11.86 7.36
CA GLN A 22 -9.17 12.92 7.62
C GLN A 22 -9.29 13.19 9.13
N PRO A 23 -9.32 14.46 9.56
CA PRO A 23 -9.55 14.77 10.96
C PRO A 23 -10.94 14.34 11.41
N ASP A 24 -11.03 13.76 12.60
CA ASP A 24 -12.30 13.50 13.27
C ASP A 24 -12.96 14.81 13.76
N ALA A 25 -14.14 14.71 14.37
CA ALA A 25 -14.88 15.87 14.88
C ALA A 25 -14.11 16.69 15.95
N ARG A 26 -13.05 16.13 16.54
CA ARG A 26 -12.18 16.79 17.53
C ARG A 26 -10.84 17.23 16.92
N GLY A 27 -10.68 17.10 15.60
CA GLY A 27 -9.45 17.44 14.89
C GLY A 27 -8.36 16.37 14.94
N HIS A 28 -8.60 15.21 15.57
CA HIS A 28 -7.57 14.18 15.61
C HIS A 28 -7.49 13.40 14.30
N ARG A 29 -6.28 12.97 13.98
CA ARG A 29 -5.93 12.25 12.77
C ARG A 29 -5.26 10.95 13.16
N TYR A 30 -5.43 9.94 12.31
CA TYR A 30 -4.95 8.59 12.59
C TYR A 30 -4.19 8.07 11.37
N ILE A 31 -3.00 7.52 11.60
CA ILE A 31 -2.27 6.70 10.62
C ILE A 31 -1.97 5.36 11.26
N ILE A 32 -1.93 4.30 10.44
CA ILE A 32 -1.60 2.96 10.90
C ILE A 32 -0.19 2.63 10.43
N GLN A 33 0.68 2.25 11.35
CA GLN A 33 1.96 1.62 11.03
C GLN A 33 1.72 0.12 10.86
N THR A 34 2.03 -0.39 9.68
CA THR A 34 1.70 -1.76 9.28
C THR A 34 2.96 -2.48 8.83
N ARG A 35 3.14 -3.73 9.27
CA ARG A 35 4.10 -4.65 8.65
C ARG A 35 3.43 -5.26 7.43
N VAL A 36 4.00 -5.03 6.26
CA VAL A 36 3.42 -5.45 4.98
C VAL A 36 4.37 -6.42 4.30
N ILE A 37 3.84 -7.55 3.82
CA ILE A 37 4.56 -8.48 2.97
C ILE A 37 4.59 -7.87 1.56
N THR A 38 5.66 -7.15 1.25
CA THR A 38 5.84 -6.52 -0.07
C THR A 38 6.44 -7.45 -1.11
N GLY A 39 7.23 -8.44 -0.65
CA GLY A 39 7.81 -9.51 -1.47
C GLY A 39 8.50 -8.99 -2.73
N ASP A 40 8.33 -9.70 -3.84
CA ASP A 40 8.70 -9.19 -5.17
C ASP A 40 7.61 -8.25 -5.68
N TRP A 41 8.01 -7.09 -6.22
CA TRP A 41 7.08 -6.10 -6.74
C TRP A 41 7.30 -5.75 -8.21
N THR A 42 6.26 -5.17 -8.81
CA THR A 42 6.31 -4.60 -10.17
C THR A 42 5.46 -3.35 -10.28
N LYS A 43 5.50 -2.67 -11.43
CA LYS A 43 4.73 -1.44 -11.65
C LYS A 43 3.23 -1.73 -11.62
N GLY A 44 2.49 -0.98 -10.80
CA GLY A 44 1.05 -1.05 -10.73
C GLY A 44 0.35 -0.20 -11.78
N ALA A 45 -0.84 -0.63 -12.19
CA ALA A 45 -1.70 0.07 -13.14
C ALA A 45 -3.16 0.07 -12.70
N GLN A 46 -3.93 1.01 -13.23
CA GLN A 46 -5.34 1.16 -12.88
C GLN A 46 -6.16 -0.06 -13.28
N GLY A 47 -7.07 -0.48 -12.41
CA GLY A 47 -7.97 -1.61 -12.66
C GLY A 47 -7.40 -2.98 -12.36
N MET A 48 -6.12 -3.10 -11.98
CA MET A 48 -5.54 -4.36 -11.49
C MET A 48 -6.28 -4.84 -10.24
N LYS A 49 -6.73 -6.09 -10.23
CA LYS A 49 -7.38 -6.73 -9.06
C LYS A 49 -6.46 -7.68 -8.30
N ALA A 50 -5.32 -8.00 -8.89
CA ALA A 50 -4.25 -8.80 -8.33
C ALA A 50 -2.94 -8.31 -8.97
N ALA A 51 -1.82 -8.63 -8.33
CA ALA A 51 -0.51 -8.41 -8.93
C ALA A 51 -0.36 -9.30 -10.18
N PRO A 52 0.33 -8.84 -11.23
CA PRO A 52 0.47 -9.62 -12.46
C PRO A 52 1.38 -10.83 -12.24
N TYR A 53 1.30 -11.79 -13.17
CA TYR A 53 2.24 -12.91 -13.22
C TYR A 53 3.67 -12.45 -13.58
N LYS A 54 4.68 -13.15 -13.07
CA LYS A 54 6.09 -12.91 -13.43
C LYS A 54 6.31 -13.32 -14.88
N LYS A 55 7.14 -12.57 -15.63
CA LYS A 55 7.34 -12.78 -17.07
C LYS A 55 7.75 -14.21 -17.45
N ASN A 56 8.48 -14.87 -16.56
CA ASN A 56 9.04 -16.20 -16.80
C ASN A 56 8.28 -17.32 -16.06
N SER A 57 7.13 -17.02 -15.45
CA SER A 57 6.36 -18.00 -14.67
C SER A 57 4.85 -17.79 -14.83
N PRO A 58 4.11 -18.75 -15.40
CA PRO A 58 2.67 -18.64 -15.59
C PRO A 58 1.86 -18.85 -14.31
N THR A 59 2.48 -19.34 -13.24
CA THR A 59 1.80 -19.67 -11.97
C THR A 59 2.21 -18.75 -10.83
N GLU A 60 3.30 -18.00 -10.98
CA GLU A 60 3.84 -17.15 -9.92
C GLU A 60 3.49 -15.69 -10.19
N GLN A 61 2.80 -15.07 -9.23
CA GLN A 61 2.51 -13.64 -9.25
C GLN A 61 3.60 -12.87 -8.50
N TYR A 62 3.71 -11.57 -8.77
CA TYR A 62 4.37 -10.66 -7.84
C TYR A 62 3.55 -10.59 -6.54
N ASP A 63 4.19 -10.25 -5.42
CA ASP A 63 3.54 -10.15 -4.12
C ASP A 63 2.82 -8.80 -3.95
N SER A 64 3.35 -7.76 -4.60
CA SER A 64 2.77 -6.42 -4.57
C SER A 64 3.00 -5.64 -5.87
N VAL A 65 2.33 -4.50 -6.01
CA VAL A 65 2.63 -3.53 -7.06
C VAL A 65 2.97 -2.16 -6.48
N VAL A 66 3.79 -1.40 -7.20
CA VAL A 66 4.33 -0.11 -6.72
C VAL A 66 4.04 1.04 -7.68
N ASP A 67 4.14 2.25 -7.14
CA ASP A 67 4.07 3.50 -7.89
C ASP A 67 5.28 3.70 -8.81
N ASP A 68 6.48 3.35 -8.37
CA ASP A 68 7.72 3.39 -9.15
C ASP A 68 8.62 2.20 -8.80
N VAL A 69 9.17 1.50 -9.80
CA VAL A 69 9.93 0.26 -9.57
C VAL A 69 11.35 0.54 -9.08
N GLN A 70 11.95 1.67 -9.48
CA GLN A 70 13.31 2.04 -9.11
C GLN A 70 13.37 2.66 -7.71
N SER A 71 12.36 3.44 -7.36
CA SER A 71 12.25 4.09 -6.05
C SER A 71 10.81 4.10 -5.54
N PRO A 72 10.29 2.95 -5.07
CA PRO A 72 8.91 2.83 -4.62
C PRO A 72 8.64 3.69 -3.38
N THR A 73 7.55 4.45 -3.44
CA THR A 73 7.03 5.24 -2.31
C THR A 73 5.67 4.76 -1.83
N ILE A 74 4.97 3.99 -2.66
CA ILE A 74 3.68 3.39 -2.39
C ILE A 74 3.71 1.92 -2.81
N PHE A 75 3.25 1.05 -1.92
CA PHE A 75 2.99 -0.35 -2.20
C PHE A 75 1.49 -0.61 -2.18
N VAL A 76 1.01 -1.46 -3.08
CA VAL A 76 -0.37 -1.93 -3.14
C VAL A 76 -0.35 -3.45 -3.03
N VAL A 77 -1.05 -3.96 -2.02
CA VAL A 77 -1.25 -5.41 -1.82
C VAL A 77 -2.71 -5.76 -2.06
N PHE A 78 -2.93 -6.99 -2.52
CA PHE A 78 -4.25 -7.49 -2.93
C PHE A 78 -4.78 -8.62 -2.04
N HIS A 79 -3.95 -9.12 -1.12
CA HIS A 79 -4.29 -10.24 -0.24
C HIS A 79 -4.47 -9.76 1.21
N ASP A 80 -5.53 -10.23 1.87
CA ASP A 80 -5.91 -9.79 3.22
C ASP A 80 -4.87 -10.14 4.29
N THR A 81 -4.14 -11.24 4.10
CA THR A 81 -3.10 -11.70 5.02
C THR A 81 -1.74 -11.03 4.81
N ALA A 82 -1.60 -10.17 3.81
CA ALA A 82 -0.34 -9.52 3.48
C ALA A 82 -0.02 -8.31 4.37
N ALA A 83 -0.90 -7.93 5.30
CA ALA A 83 -0.75 -6.75 6.13
C ALA A 83 -1.11 -7.03 7.60
N TYR A 84 -0.18 -6.73 8.50
CA TYR A 84 -0.41 -6.77 9.95
C TYR A 84 -0.31 -5.36 10.53
N PRO A 85 -1.44 -4.74 10.95
CA PRO A 85 -1.44 -3.41 11.54
C PRO A 85 -0.85 -3.50 12.96
N GLU A 86 0.34 -2.92 13.15
CA GLU A 86 1.11 -3.07 14.39
C GLU A 86 0.81 -1.94 15.37
N TYR A 87 0.68 -0.71 14.88
CA TYR A 87 0.40 0.46 15.71
C TYR A 87 -0.62 1.40 15.06
N ILE A 88 -1.41 2.06 15.89
CA ILE A 88 -2.24 3.21 15.50
C ILE A 88 -1.61 4.45 16.10
N ILE A 89 -1.20 5.38 15.24
CA ILE A 89 -0.61 6.66 15.65
C ILE A 89 -1.70 7.73 15.53
N LYS A 90 -2.00 8.35 16.67
CA LYS A 90 -2.94 9.47 16.78
C LYS A 90 -2.17 10.79 16.86
N PHE A 91 -2.54 11.77 16.05
CA PHE A 91 -1.93 13.10 16.00
C PHE A 91 -2.98 14.18 15.66
N MET A 92 -2.57 15.44 15.55
CA MET A 92 -3.41 16.58 15.14
C MET A 92 -2.85 17.18 13.86
#